data_AF-G7TK44-F1
#
_entry.id   AF-G7TK44-F1
#
_cell.length_a   1.000
_cell.length_b   1.000
_cell.length_c   1.000
_cell.angle_alpha   90.00
_cell.angle_beta   90.00
_cell.angle_gamma   90.00
#
_symmetry.space_group_name_H-M   'P 1'
#
loop_
_entity.id
_entity.type
_entity.pdbx_description
1 polymer ?
#
loop_
_entity_poly.entity_id
_entity_poly.type
_entity_poly.pdbx_seq_one_letter_code
_entity_poly.pdbx_strand_id
1 'polypeptide(L)'
;MAQQRRLYPEVEVTYRDLDRDPIPHLTAQTLAQTDPAEAAAAEAVMQQFLQADVIVIGAPMYNFAIPSTLKAWIDRIAVAGRTFQYTANGPEGLAGGKRVINASARGGLYADPTNDFQEPYLSQVLGFLGIDDISSCAQKAWRIRRSIAPMRWPRRWPGWVRKKRLL
;
A
#
# COMPACT_ATOMS: atom_id res chain seq x y z
N MET A 1 -3.69 -13.47 -6.82
CA MET A 1 -2.66 -14.49 -6.49
C MET A 1 -2.62 -15.66 -7.47
N ALA A 2 -3.69 -16.45 -7.65
CA ALA A 2 -3.67 -17.63 -8.54
C ALA A 2 -3.33 -17.33 -10.02
N GLN A 3 -3.69 -16.14 -10.51
CA GLN A 3 -3.44 -15.76 -11.91
C GLN A 3 -1.98 -15.31 -12.18
N GLN A 4 -1.32 -14.67 -11.22
CA GLN A 4 0.07 -14.20 -11.36
C GLN A 4 1.07 -15.36 -11.33
N ARG A 5 0.91 -16.29 -10.39
CA ARG A 5 1.74 -17.52 -10.30
C ARG A 5 1.63 -18.42 -11.53
N ARG A 6 0.55 -18.26 -12.32
CA ARG A 6 0.31 -19.03 -13.55
C ARG A 6 1.01 -18.42 -14.76
N LEU A 7 1.30 -17.13 -14.74
CA LEU A 7 1.97 -16.41 -15.83
C LEU A 7 3.47 -16.24 -15.59
N TYR A 8 3.89 -16.20 -14.32
CA TYR A 8 5.29 -16.10 -13.90
C TYR A 8 5.56 -17.09 -12.76
N PRO A 9 5.77 -18.38 -13.05
CA PRO A 9 5.96 -19.42 -12.05
C PRO A 9 7.24 -19.24 -11.21
N GLU A 10 8.23 -18.52 -11.73
CA GLU A 10 9.49 -18.16 -11.06
C GLU A 10 9.35 -17.00 -10.07
N VAL A 11 8.23 -16.26 -10.09
CA VAL A 11 8.04 -15.12 -9.20
C VAL A 11 7.58 -15.59 -7.83
N GLU A 12 8.41 -15.36 -6.82
CA GLU A 12 8.01 -15.52 -5.43
C GLU A 12 7.04 -14.40 -5.04
N VAL A 13 5.88 -14.78 -4.49
CA VAL A 13 4.86 -13.83 -4.07
C VAL A 13 4.64 -13.98 -2.57
N THR A 14 5.10 -12.98 -1.82
CA THR A 14 4.71 -12.78 -0.43
C THR A 14 3.51 -11.82 -0.35
N TYR A 15 2.64 -12.03 0.62
CA TYR A 15 1.42 -11.23 0.80
C TYR A 15 1.29 -10.80 2.25
N ARG A 16 0.91 -9.53 2.46
CA ARG A 16 0.57 -8.98 3.77
C ARG A 16 -0.75 -8.23 3.66
N ASP A 17 -1.69 -8.60 4.52
CA ASP A 17 -2.97 -7.93 4.66
C ASP A 17 -2.90 -7.01 5.89
N LEU A 18 -2.85 -5.69 5.64
CA LEU A 18 -2.66 -4.69 6.68
C LEU A 18 -3.92 -4.44 7.52
N ASP A 19 -5.09 -4.91 7.07
CA ASP A 19 -6.33 -4.78 7.83
C ASP A 19 -6.61 -6.04 8.65
N ARG A 20 -6.27 -7.22 8.12
CA ARG A 20 -6.41 -8.49 8.84
C ARG A 20 -5.38 -8.66 9.93
N ASP A 21 -4.13 -8.36 9.63
CA ASP A 21 -2.98 -8.52 10.53
C ASP A 21 -2.25 -7.17 10.68
N PRO A 22 -2.87 -6.20 11.38
CA PRO A 22 -2.39 -4.83 11.40
C PRO A 22 -1.05 -4.69 12.14
N ILE A 23 -0.23 -3.80 11.61
CA ILE A 23 1.01 -3.39 12.27
C ILE A 23 0.67 -2.36 13.35
N PRO A 24 1.18 -2.52 14.60
CA PRO A 24 0.95 -1.54 15.65
C PRO A 24 1.44 -0.14 15.25
N HIS A 25 0.74 0.90 15.69
CA HIS A 25 1.19 2.27 15.45
C HIS A 25 2.57 2.52 16.06
N LEU A 26 3.34 3.39 15.40
CA LEU A 26 4.63 3.81 15.93
C LEU A 26 4.40 4.66 17.18
N THR A 27 4.99 4.26 18.31
CA THR A 27 4.93 5.00 19.58
C THR A 27 6.34 5.35 20.06
N ALA A 28 6.43 6.18 21.11
CA ALA A 28 7.71 6.47 21.76
C ALA A 28 8.39 5.20 22.32
N GLN A 29 7.62 4.22 22.79
CA GLN A 29 8.13 2.93 23.27
C GLN A 29 8.68 2.08 22.11
N THR A 30 7.96 2.06 20.99
CA THR A 30 8.42 1.42 19.76
C THR A 30 9.76 2.00 19.30
N LEU A 31 9.90 3.33 19.33
CA LEU A 31 11.15 4.02 18.98
C LEU A 31 12.29 3.70 19.94
N ALA A 32 11.98 3.53 21.23
CA ALA A 32 12.95 3.12 22.24
C ALA A 32 13.31 1.62 22.18
N GLN A 33 12.65 0.84 21.32
CA GLN A 33 12.86 -0.60 21.12
C GLN A 33 12.81 -1.40 22.44
N THR A 34 11.92 -1.03 23.34
CA THR A 34 11.86 -1.62 24.70
C THR A 34 11.20 -2.99 24.73
N ASP A 35 10.45 -3.37 23.69
CA ASP A 35 9.83 -4.69 23.55
C ASP A 35 10.55 -5.52 22.47
N PRO A 36 11.25 -6.60 22.84
CA PRO A 36 11.94 -7.48 21.90
C PRO A 36 11.00 -8.15 20.88
N ALA A 37 9.77 -8.46 21.25
CA ALA A 37 8.80 -9.08 20.35
C ALA A 37 8.34 -8.09 19.28
N GLU A 38 8.09 -6.84 19.68
CA GLU A 38 7.77 -5.77 18.74
C GLU A 38 8.94 -5.46 17.80
N ALA A 39 10.17 -5.43 18.32
CA ALA A 39 11.37 -5.22 17.52
C ALA A 39 11.57 -6.32 16.48
N ALA A 40 11.37 -7.59 16.86
CA ALA A 40 11.45 -8.73 15.93
C ALA A 40 10.36 -8.65 14.85
N ALA A 41 9.14 -8.25 15.21
CA ALA A 41 8.06 -8.06 14.23
C ALA A 41 8.37 -6.91 13.26
N ALA A 42 8.92 -5.80 13.75
CA ALA A 42 9.34 -4.67 12.92
C ALA A 42 10.47 -5.07 11.96
N GLU A 43 11.45 -5.84 12.42
CA GLU A 43 12.53 -6.35 11.57
C GLU A 43 12.00 -7.29 10.49
N ALA A 44 11.02 -8.16 10.80
CA ALA A 44 10.38 -9.00 9.78
C ALA A 44 9.64 -8.17 8.71
N VAL A 45 9.03 -7.05 9.09
CA VAL A 45 8.42 -6.11 8.14
C VAL A 45 9.49 -5.45 7.26
N MET A 46 10.58 -4.98 7.86
CA MET A 46 11.70 -4.36 7.17
C MET A 46 12.34 -5.32 6.17
N GLN A 47 12.64 -6.55 6.59
CA GLN A 47 13.24 -7.57 5.73
C GLN A 47 12.36 -7.90 4.53
N GLN A 48 11.06 -8.06 4.73
CA GLN A 48 10.13 -8.28 3.63
C GLN A 48 10.18 -7.13 2.61
N PHE A 49 10.28 -5.88 3.06
CA PHE A 49 10.39 -4.73 2.18
C PHE A 49 11.73 -4.69 1.43
N LEU A 50 12.85 -4.93 2.12
CA LEU A 50 14.18 -4.89 1.53
C LEU A 50 14.39 -6.00 0.49
N GLN A 51 13.83 -7.19 0.73
CA GLN A 51 13.93 -8.34 -0.17
C GLN A 51 13.00 -8.24 -1.40
N ALA A 52 12.02 -7.32 -1.38
CA ALA A 52 11.12 -7.16 -2.51
C ALA A 52 11.78 -6.37 -3.65
N ASP A 53 11.73 -6.91 -4.86
CA ASP A 53 12.06 -6.21 -6.11
C ASP A 53 10.86 -5.45 -6.68
N VAL A 54 9.67 -6.01 -6.50
CA VAL A 54 8.40 -5.43 -6.97
C VAL A 54 7.40 -5.40 -5.82
N ILE A 55 6.83 -4.22 -5.54
CA ILE A 55 5.86 -4.01 -4.46
C ILE A 55 4.56 -3.51 -5.06
N VAL A 56 3.46 -4.22 -4.76
CA VAL A 56 2.10 -3.78 -5.13
C VAL A 56 1.39 -3.29 -3.87
N ILE A 57 1.05 -2.01 -3.82
CA ILE A 57 0.38 -1.39 -2.68
C ILE A 57 -1.09 -1.20 -3.02
N GLY A 58 -1.97 -1.86 -2.27
CA GLY A 58 -3.40 -1.53 -2.28
C GLY A 58 -3.64 -0.28 -1.45
N ALA A 59 -3.96 0.84 -2.10
CA ALA A 59 -4.20 2.10 -1.42
C ALA A 59 -5.64 2.56 -1.68
N PRO A 60 -6.63 2.19 -0.84
CA PRO A 60 -7.92 2.84 -0.86
C PRO A 60 -7.82 4.25 -0.25
N MET A 61 -8.59 5.20 -0.78
CA MET A 61 -8.65 6.54 -0.21
C MET A 61 -9.68 6.60 0.92
N TYR A 62 -9.24 6.91 2.14
CA TYR A 62 -10.10 7.18 3.30
C TYR A 62 -9.87 8.61 3.78
N ASN A 63 -10.94 9.41 3.83
CA ASN A 63 -10.89 10.82 4.25
C ASN A 63 -9.73 11.59 3.57
N PHE A 64 -9.69 11.53 2.24
CA PHE A 64 -8.71 12.20 1.37
C PHE A 64 -7.26 11.66 1.41
N ALA A 65 -6.95 10.70 2.29
CA ALA A 65 -5.60 10.16 2.49
C ALA A 65 -5.55 8.63 2.44
N ILE A 66 -4.37 8.07 2.73
CA ILE A 66 -4.17 6.61 2.88
C ILE A 66 -4.79 6.06 4.17
N PRO A 67 -5.07 4.75 4.26
CA PRO A 67 -5.50 4.12 5.51
C PRO A 67 -4.42 4.22 6.60
N SER A 68 -4.84 4.29 7.87
CA SER A 68 -3.92 4.33 9.00
C SER A 68 -3.07 3.06 9.14
N THR A 69 -3.59 1.91 8.70
CA THR A 69 -2.88 0.63 8.62
C THR A 69 -1.74 0.68 7.60
N LEU A 70 -1.96 1.30 6.44
CA LEU A 70 -0.92 1.55 5.45
C LEU A 70 0.13 2.55 5.98
N LYS A 71 -0.30 3.61 6.67
CA LYS A 71 0.61 4.56 7.30
C LYS A 71 1.50 3.88 8.35
N ALA A 72 0.94 2.99 9.17
CA ALA A 72 1.70 2.23 10.16
C ALA A 72 2.76 1.33 9.51
N TRP A 73 2.44 0.69 8.37
CA TRP A 73 3.43 -0.06 7.59
C TRP A 73 4.56 0.82 7.06
N ILE A 74 4.23 1.99 6.49
CA ILE A 74 5.23 2.97 6.02
C ILE A 74 6.17 3.37 7.15
N ASP A 75 5.64 3.61 8.35
CA ASP A 75 6.43 3.97 9.53
C ASP A 75 7.42 2.87 9.96
N ARG A 76 7.14 1.59 9.67
CA ARG A 76 8.07 0.49 9.97
C ARG A 76 9.18 0.33 8.93
N ILE A 77 8.95 0.77 7.69
CA ILE A 77 9.95 0.67 6.63
C ILE A 77 10.78 1.94 6.48
N ALA A 78 10.33 3.09 6.98
CA ALA A 78 11.09 4.34 6.96
C ALA A 78 12.04 4.44 8.16
N VAL A 79 13.20 3.77 8.08
CA VAL A 79 14.17 3.69 9.17
C VAL A 79 15.55 4.17 8.72
N ALA A 80 16.10 5.12 9.48
CA ALA A 80 17.44 5.67 9.22
C ALA A 80 18.52 4.57 9.33
N GLY A 81 19.47 4.58 8.39
CA GLY A 81 20.50 3.56 8.24
C GLY A 81 20.01 2.24 7.62
N ARG A 82 18.72 2.13 7.26
CA ARG A 82 18.14 0.93 6.66
C ARG A 82 17.59 1.21 5.26
N THR A 83 16.72 2.21 5.14
CA THR A 83 16.03 2.57 3.89
C THR A 83 16.24 4.02 3.49
N PHE A 84 16.81 4.83 4.38
CA PHE A 84 17.36 6.14 4.09
C PHE A 84 18.50 6.44 5.07
N GLN A 85 19.31 7.46 4.79
CA GLN A 85 20.33 7.99 5.68
C GLN A 85 20.37 9.51 5.61
N TYR A 86 20.96 10.15 6.63
CA TYR A 86 21.24 11.58 6.60
C TYR A 86 22.69 11.81 6.19
N THR A 87 22.88 12.65 5.18
CA THR A 87 24.21 13.08 4.71
C THR A 87 24.37 14.59 4.91
N ALA A 88 25.57 15.11 4.63
CA ALA A 88 25.81 16.56 4.64
C ALA A 88 24.92 17.33 3.64
N ASN A 89 24.42 16.65 2.60
CA ASN A 89 23.57 17.22 1.57
C ASN A 89 22.06 16.99 1.82
N GLY A 90 21.70 16.42 2.97
CA GLY A 90 20.32 16.07 3.31
C GLY A 90 20.06 14.55 3.29
N PRO A 91 18.78 14.15 3.35
CA PRO A 91 18.42 12.73 3.35
C PRO A 91 18.67 12.08 1.98
N GLU A 92 19.17 10.85 2.02
CA GLU A 92 19.44 10.00 0.86
C GLU A 92 18.71 8.67 1.04
N GLY A 93 17.95 8.26 0.03
CA GLY A 93 17.24 6.99 0.01
C GLY A 93 18.15 5.81 -0.32
N LEU A 94 17.93 4.67 0.34
CA LEU A 94 18.73 3.45 0.22
C LEU A 94 17.97 2.26 -0.38
N ALA A 95 16.68 2.42 -0.68
CA ALA A 95 15.80 1.36 -1.16
C ALA A 95 15.55 1.42 -2.68
N GLY A 96 16.50 1.95 -3.46
CA GLY A 96 16.40 2.02 -4.92
C GLY A 96 16.45 0.65 -5.62
N GLY A 97 16.27 0.65 -6.95
CA GLY A 97 16.25 -0.58 -7.77
C GLY A 97 14.96 -1.40 -7.64
N LYS A 98 13.95 -0.86 -6.96
CA LYS A 98 12.64 -1.49 -6.75
C LYS A 98 11.59 -0.82 -7.63
N ARG A 99 10.62 -1.62 -8.08
CA ARG A 99 9.42 -1.11 -8.74
C ARG A 99 8.23 -1.12 -7.79
N VAL A 100 7.51 0.00 -7.69
CA VAL A 100 6.28 0.10 -6.90
C VAL A 100 5.07 0.36 -7.81
N ILE A 101 4.02 -0.45 -7.63
CA ILE A 101 2.73 -0.27 -8.27
C ILE A 101 1.72 0.11 -7.19
N ASN A 102 1.27 1.37 -7.21
CA ASN A 102 0.21 1.85 -6.35
C ASN A 102 -1.16 1.56 -6.98
N ALA A 103 -1.86 0.55 -6.49
CA ALA A 103 -3.24 0.25 -6.87
C ALA A 103 -4.20 1.16 -6.07
N SER A 104 -4.37 2.39 -6.56
CA SER A 104 -5.23 3.38 -5.91
C SER A 104 -6.70 3.17 -6.25
N ALA A 105 -7.56 3.18 -5.23
CA ALA A 105 -9.00 3.06 -5.38
C ALA A 105 -9.71 4.22 -4.67
N ARG A 106 -10.53 4.97 -5.42
CA ARG A 106 -11.27 6.13 -4.90
C ARG A 106 -12.69 6.20 -5.45
N GLY A 107 -13.65 6.56 -4.60
CA GLY A 107 -15.09 6.55 -4.93
C GLY A 107 -15.58 7.72 -5.78
N GLY A 108 -14.76 8.77 -5.94
CA GLY A 108 -15.09 9.98 -6.71
C GLY A 108 -13.98 10.39 -7.67
N LEU A 109 -14.31 11.25 -8.64
CA LEU A 109 -13.33 11.93 -9.47
C LEU A 109 -12.82 13.15 -8.69
N TYR A 110 -11.58 13.08 -8.20
CA TYR A 110 -10.90 14.23 -7.60
C TYR A 110 -10.23 15.00 -8.73
N ALA A 111 -11.01 15.86 -9.39
CA ALA A 111 -10.52 16.73 -10.46
C ALA A 111 -9.65 17.88 -9.92
N ASP A 112 -9.88 18.25 -8.66
CA ASP A 112 -9.04 19.19 -7.94
C ASP A 112 -7.90 18.43 -7.25
N PRO A 113 -6.65 18.61 -7.70
CA PRO A 113 -5.48 17.93 -7.12
C PRO A 113 -5.23 18.34 -5.66
N THR A 114 -5.79 19.45 -5.18
CA THR A 114 -5.61 19.91 -3.80
C THR A 114 -6.30 19.01 -2.75
N ASN A 115 -7.24 18.16 -3.19
CA ASN A 115 -7.96 17.23 -2.32
C ASN A 115 -7.40 15.80 -2.36
N ASP A 116 -6.24 15.59 -3.00
CA ASP A 116 -5.55 14.30 -3.06
C ASP A 116 -4.30 14.31 -2.16
N PHE A 117 -4.44 13.80 -0.94
CA PHE A 117 -3.32 13.56 -0.04
C PHE A 117 -2.83 12.12 -0.10
N GLN A 118 -3.35 11.31 -1.03
CA GLN A 118 -3.07 9.89 -1.11
C GLN A 118 -1.87 9.63 -2.03
N GLU A 119 -2.02 9.93 -3.32
CA GLU A 119 -0.98 9.63 -4.31
C GLU A 119 0.26 10.52 -4.13
N PRO A 120 0.14 11.85 -3.92
CA PRO A 120 1.30 12.70 -3.65
C PRO A 120 2.08 12.28 -2.40
N TYR A 121 1.39 11.86 -1.34
CA TYR A 121 2.04 11.36 -0.14
C TYR A 121 2.83 10.07 -0.40
N LEU A 122 2.22 9.10 -1.10
CA LEU A 122 2.90 7.85 -1.45
C LEU A 122 4.11 8.09 -2.36
N SER A 123 3.98 8.94 -3.38
CA SER A 123 5.11 9.33 -4.23
C SER A 123 6.21 10.01 -3.44
N GLN A 124 5.86 10.93 -2.53
CA GLN A 124 6.84 11.64 -1.70
C GLN A 124 7.61 10.69 -0.77
N VAL A 125 6.91 9.80 -0.07
CA VAL A 125 7.56 8.93 0.91
C VAL A 125 8.37 7.82 0.23
N LEU A 126 7.87 7.22 -0.85
CA LEU A 126 8.61 6.19 -1.59
C LEU A 126 9.83 6.78 -2.31
N GLY A 127 9.68 7.99 -2.90
CA GLY A 127 10.79 8.73 -3.48
C GLY A 127 11.85 9.11 -2.44
N PHE A 128 11.42 9.48 -1.23
CA PHE A 128 12.34 9.72 -0.10
C PHE A 128 13.15 8.47 0.28
N LEU A 129 12.57 7.28 0.17
CA LEU A 129 13.28 6.01 0.38
C LEU A 129 14.20 5.63 -0.80
N GLY A 130 14.22 6.41 -1.88
CA GLY A 130 15.08 6.19 -3.06
C GLY A 130 14.43 5.37 -4.17
N ILE A 131 13.11 5.16 -4.12
CA ILE A 131 12.37 4.44 -5.15
C ILE A 131 11.94 5.43 -6.24
N ASP A 132 12.39 5.19 -7.47
CA ASP A 132 12.17 6.02 -8.65
C ASP A 132 11.14 5.44 -9.62
N ASP A 133 11.04 4.11 -9.76
CA ASP A 133 10.01 3.44 -10.58
C ASP A 133 8.70 3.26 -9.79
N ILE A 134 7.91 4.34 -9.71
CA ILE A 134 6.60 4.35 -9.06
C ILE A 134 5.50 4.57 -10.11
N SER A 135 4.56 3.63 -10.21
CA SER A 135 3.43 3.71 -11.13
C SER A 135 2.09 3.63 -10.38
N SER A 136 1.15 4.54 -10.67
CA SER A 136 -0.22 4.49 -10.13
C SER A 136 -1.18 3.82 -11.11
N CYS A 137 -1.95 2.84 -10.63
CA CYS A 137 -3.10 2.28 -11.32
C CYS A 137 -4.39 2.70 -10.60
N ALA A 138 -4.93 3.86 -10.98
CA ALA A 138 -6.17 4.35 -10.43
C ALA A 138 -7.37 3.58 -11.03
N GLN A 139 -8.07 2.79 -10.22
CA GLN A 139 -9.41 2.32 -10.59
C GLN A 139 -10.39 3.49 -10.44
N LYS A 140 -10.62 4.21 -11.55
CA LYS A 140 -11.67 5.23 -11.66
C LYS A 140 -13.01 4.59 -11.28
N ALA A 141 -13.72 5.22 -10.33
CA ALA A 141 -15.03 4.78 -9.86
C ALA A 141 -15.91 4.33 -11.03
N TRP A 142 -16.17 3.03 -11.06
CA TRP A 142 -17.24 2.43 -11.83
C TRP A 142 -18.53 3.16 -11.43
N ARG A 143 -19.20 3.83 -12.39
CA ARG A 143 -20.61 4.30 -12.35
C ARG A 143 -20.92 5.72 -11.83
N ILE A 144 -20.59 6.76 -12.62
CA ILE A 144 -21.43 7.98 -12.75
C ILE A 144 -21.54 8.40 -14.22
N ARG A 145 -22.19 7.57 -15.04
CA ARG A 145 -22.97 7.99 -16.22
C ARG A 145 -24.11 6.99 -16.38
N ARG A 146 -25.19 7.18 -15.61
CA ARG A 146 -26.51 6.68 -15.97
C ARG A 146 -27.29 7.86 -16.58
N SER A 147 -27.02 8.15 -17.84
CA SER A 147 -27.99 8.83 -18.69
C SER A 147 -28.59 7.75 -19.60
N ILE A 148 -29.83 7.35 -19.26
CA ILE A 148 -30.82 6.73 -20.15
C ILE A 148 -30.52 5.29 -20.63
N ALA A 149 -31.07 4.29 -19.90
CA ALA A 149 -31.72 3.05 -20.38
C ALA A 149 -31.75 1.98 -19.26
N PRO A 150 -32.87 1.27 -19.03
CA PRO A 150 -32.92 0.15 -18.12
C PRO A 150 -32.56 -1.12 -18.91
N MET A 151 -31.35 -1.66 -18.74
CA MET A 151 -31.00 -2.95 -19.35
C MET A 151 -30.52 -3.96 -18.30
N ARG A 152 -31.10 -5.16 -18.43
CA ARG A 152 -31.11 -6.27 -17.48
C ARG A 152 -29.70 -6.83 -17.19
N TRP A 153 -29.54 -7.29 -15.96
CA TRP A 153 -28.33 -7.91 -15.42
C TRP A 153 -28.13 -9.35 -15.93
N PRO A 154 -26.91 -9.77 -16.35
CA PRO A 154 -26.58 -11.18 -16.48
C PRO A 154 -26.42 -11.80 -15.07
N ARG A 155 -27.32 -12.71 -14.73
CA ARG A 155 -27.24 -13.53 -13.51
C ARG A 155 -25.97 -14.39 -13.57
N ARG A 156 -25.03 -14.14 -12.66
CA ARG A 156 -23.90 -15.00 -12.21
C ARG A 156 -22.53 -14.71 -12.82
N TRP A 157 -21.59 -14.39 -11.93
CA TRP A 157 -20.21 -14.89 -11.96
C TRP A 157 -19.91 -15.56 -10.61
N PRO A 158 -19.20 -16.70 -10.55
CA PRO A 158 -19.00 -17.47 -9.33
C PRO A 158 -17.78 -16.96 -8.55
N GLY A 159 -17.91 -16.78 -7.24
CA GLY A 159 -16.72 -16.68 -6.38
C GLY A 159 -16.78 -15.91 -5.06
N TRP A 160 -17.90 -15.30 -4.66
CA TRP A 160 -17.98 -14.64 -3.34
C TRP A 160 -19.13 -15.19 -2.51
N VAL A 161 -18.78 -15.99 -1.51
CA VAL A 161 -19.68 -16.43 -0.44
C VAL A 161 -20.05 -15.21 0.40
N ARG A 162 -21.29 -14.75 0.26
CA ARG A 162 -21.92 -13.85 1.24
C ARG A 162 -22.29 -14.68 2.46
N LYS A 163 -21.69 -14.42 3.62
CA LYS A 163 -22.39 -14.58 4.90
C LYS A 163 -22.75 -13.19 5.42
N LYS A 164 -24.04 -12.85 5.28
CA LYS A 164 -24.72 -11.90 6.16
C LYS A 164 -25.42 -12.72 7.23
N ARG A 165 -25.12 -12.49 8.51
CA ARG A 165 -26.14 -12.39 9.55
C ARG A 165 -25.59 -11.64 10.77
N LEU A 166 -26.33 -10.60 11.14
CA LEU A 166 -26.36 -9.79 12.37
C LEU A 166 -25.93 -10.57 13.64
N LEU A 167 -25.25 -10.01 14.64
CA LEU A 167 -25.14 -8.63 15.15
C LEU A 167 -23.76 -7.99 14.93
#